data_AF-A0A0G0CT64-F1
#
_entry.id   AF-A0A0G0CT64-F1
#
_cell.length_a   1.000
_cell.length_b   1.000
_cell.length_c   1.000
_cell.angle_alpha   90.00
_cell.angle_beta   90.00
_cell.angle_gamma   90.00
#
_symmetry.space_group_name_H-M   'P 1'
#
loop_
_entity.id
_entity.type
_entity.pdbx_description
1 polymer ?
#
loop_
_entity_poly.entity_id
_entity_poly.type
_entity_poly.pdbx_seq_one_letter_code
_entity_poly.pdbx_strand_id
1 'polypeptide(L)' 'MKLDINSYNTDAPITWCPGCGNFNIHIALKQALVELKKIPSEVMMSFDIGCNGNGGVF' A
#
# COMPACT_ATOMS: atom_id res chain seq x y z
N MET A 1 -7.69 -11.30 -15.33
CA MET A 1 -8.13 -10.89 -13.97
C MET A 1 -8.24 -9.37 -13.98
N LYS A 2 -9.35 -8.77 -13.52
CA LYS A 2 -9.45 -7.31 -13.42
C LYS A 2 -8.70 -6.90 -12.15
N LEU A 3 -7.55 -6.25 -12.30
CA LEU A 3 -6.78 -5.73 -11.19
C LEU A 3 -7.49 -4.50 -10.62
N ASP A 4 -7.75 -4.52 -9.31
CA ASP A 4 -8.44 -3.46 -8.58
C ASP A 4 -7.57 -2.98 -7.41
N ILE A 5 -7.83 -1.77 -6.92
CA ILE A 5 -7.05 -1.18 -5.83
C ILE A 5 -7.16 -1.97 -4.53
N ASN A 6 -8.30 -2.63 -4.29
CA ASN A 6 -8.53 -3.44 -3.10
C ASN A 6 -7.81 -4.80 -3.14
N SER A 7 -7.23 -5.16 -4.28
CA SER A 7 -6.38 -6.35 -4.43
C SER A 7 -5.06 -6.24 -3.62
N TYR A 8 -4.78 -5.06 -3.08
CA TYR A 8 -3.64 -4.73 -2.20
C TYR A 8 -4.09 -4.44 -0.76
N ASN A 9 -5.22 -4.97 -0.31
CA ASN A 9 -5.64 -4.82 1.08
C ASN A 9 -5.32 -6.10 1.85
N THR A 10 -4.86 -5.92 3.08
CA THR A 10 -4.70 -6.99 4.06
C THR A 10 -5.58 -6.74 5.27
N ASP A 11 -5.75 -7.78 6.08
CA ASP A 11 -6.45 -7.72 7.37
C ASP A 11 -5.60 -7.05 8.47
N ALA A 12 -4.33 -6.73 8.18
CA ALA A 12 -3.44 -6.09 9.14
C ALA A 12 -3.88 -4.65 9.40
N PRO A 13 -4.00 -4.22 10.67
CA PRO A 13 -4.45 -2.88 10.99
C PRO A 13 -3.38 -1.84 10.65
N ILE A 14 -3.83 -0.71 10.12
CA ILE A 14 -2.97 0.44 9.86
C ILE A 14 -2.86 1.29 11.13
N THR A 15 -1.63 1.66 11.51
CA THR A 15 -1.36 2.28 12.81
C THR A 15 -1.09 3.79 12.72
N TRP A 16 -1.36 4.42 11.57
CA TRP A 16 -1.15 5.86 11.40
C TRP A 16 -2.24 6.68 12.10
N CYS A 17 -1.84 7.83 12.65
CA CYS A 17 -2.77 8.75 13.30
C CYS A 17 -3.85 9.25 12.32
N PRO A 18 -5.07 9.55 12.78
CA PRO A 18 -6.09 10.19 11.95
C PRO A 18 -5.55 11.47 11.29
N GLY A 19 -5.74 11.60 9.97
CA GLY A 19 -5.21 12.73 9.20
C GLY A 19 -3.74 12.62 8.77
N CYS A 20 -3.07 11.49 9.03
CA CYS A 20 -1.69 11.29 8.59
C CYS A 20 -1.57 11.27 7.05
N GLY A 21 -0.60 12.00 6.50
CA GLY A 21 -0.36 12.04 5.04
C GLY A 21 0.05 10.69 4.43
N ASN A 22 0.53 9.74 5.24
CA ASN A 22 0.91 8.41 4.78
C ASN A 22 -0.27 7.66 4.14
N PHE A 23 -1.52 7.92 4.56
CA PHE A 23 -2.70 7.34 3.92
C PHE A 23 -2.79 7.70 2.43
N ASN A 24 -2.47 8.95 2.08
CA ASN A 24 -2.50 9.41 0.69
C ASN A 24 -1.37 8.79 -0.13
N ILE A 25 -0.17 8.67 0.44
CA ILE A 25 0.97 7.99 -0.20
C ILE A 25 0.61 6.53 -0.48
N HIS A 26 -0.02 5.86 0.49
CA HIS A 26 -0.43 4.46 0.38
C HIS A 26 -1.48 4.24 -0.72
N ILE A 27 -2.50 5.10 -0.79
CA ILE A 27 -3.53 5.05 -1.85
C ILE A 27 -2.90 5.31 -3.23
N ALA A 28 -2.06 6.34 -3.34
CA ALA A 28 -1.38 6.67 -4.60
C ALA A 28 -0.48 5.53 -5.09
N LEU A 29 0.24 4.85 -4.18
CA LEU A 29 1.06 3.69 -4.53
C LEU A 29 0.21 2.53 -5.06
N LYS A 30 -0.90 2.19 -4.39
CA LYS A 30 -1.83 1.15 -4.88
C LYS A 30 -2.37 1.49 -6.28
N GLN A 31 -2.78 2.75 -6.50
CA GLN A 31 -3.25 3.21 -7.81
C GLN A 31 -2.18 3.06 -8.88
N ALA A 32 -0.95 3.49 -8.60
CA ALA A 32 0.16 3.36 -9.54
C ALA A 32 0.43 1.89 -9.92
N LEU A 33 0.37 0.96 -8.96
CA LEU A 33 0.58 -0.47 -9.24
C LEU A 33 -0.56 -1.06 -10.08
N VAL A 34 -1.81 -0.62 -9.88
CA VAL A 34 -2.96 -0.97 -10.73
C VAL A 34 -2.75 -0.47 -12.17
N GLU A 35 -2.35 0.79 -12.33
CA GLU A 35 -2.08 1.40 -13.65
C GLU A 35 -0.94 0.70 -14.39
N LEU A 36 0.11 0.30 -13.66
CA LEU A 36 1.24 -0.47 -14.18
C LEU A 36 0.93 -1.96 -14.40
N LYS A 37 -0.30 -2.41 -14.08
CA LYS A 37 -0.75 -3.80 -14.22
C LYS A 37 0.15 -4.80 -13.49
N LYS A 38 0.71 -4.41 -12.34
CA LYS A 38 1.46 -5.31 -11.47
C LYS A 38 0.52 -6.02 -10.52
N ILE A 39 0.74 -7.29 -10.23
CA ILE A 39 0.02 -7.97 -9.15
C ILE A 39 0.89 -8.02 -7.89
N PRO A 40 0.33 -8.20 -6.68
CA PRO A 40 1.11 -8.20 -5.44
C PRO A 40 2.32 -9.15 -5.45
N SER A 41 2.18 -10.33 -6.06
CA SER A 41 3.28 -11.31 -6.17
C SER A 41 4.43 -10.88 -7.11
N GLU A 42 4.27 -9.80 -7.87
CA GLU A 42 5.31 -9.24 -8.75
C GLU A 42 6.01 -8.01 -8.14
N VAL A 43 5.64 -7.62 -6.91
CA VAL A 43 6.09 -6.39 -6.26
C VAL A 43 6.79 -6.71 -4.95
N MET A 44 8.01 -6.23 -4.79
CA MET A 44 8.72 -6.22 -3.51
C MET A 44 8.72 -4.78 -2.96
N MET A 45 8.18 -4.60 -1.76
CA MET A 45 8.27 -3.33 -1.04
C MET A 45 9.29 -3.45 0.09
N SER A 46 10.20 -2.49 0.17
CA SER A 46 11.20 -2.42 1.22
C SER A 46 11.00 -1.13 2.00
N PHE A 47 11.02 -1.23 3.31
CA PHE A 47 10.82 -0.11 4.23
C PHE A 47 11.98 -0.02 5.22
N ASP A 48 12.24 1.20 5.68
CA ASP A 48 13.09 1.45 6.84
C ASP A 48 12.23 1.50 8.13
N ILE A 49 12.86 1.78 9.27
CA ILE A 49 12.22 1.98 10.55
C ILE A 49 11.58 3.38 10.63
N GLY A 50 10.28 3.41 10.92
CA GLY A 50 9.56 4.66 11.18
C GLY A 50 8.06 4.53 10.89
N CYS A 51 7.29 5.59 11.16
CA CYS A 51 5.85 5.57 10.95
C CYS A 51 5.49 5.15 9.53
N ASN A 52 6.14 5.70 8.50
CA ASN A 52 5.87 5.32 7.11
C ASN A 52 6.13 3.82 6.83
N GLY A 53 7.11 3.21 7.50
CA GLY A 53 7.42 1.78 7.37
C GLY A 53 6.29 0.84 7.81
N ASN A 54 5.38 1.32 8.68
CA ASN A 54 4.15 0.58 9.01
C ASN A 54 3.17 0.49 7.83
N GLY A 55 3.47 1.15 6.71
CA GLY A 55 2.75 1.04 5.46
C GLY A 55 2.95 -0.28 4.73
N GLY A 56 3.83 -1.18 5.19
CA GLY A 56 4.00 -2.51 4.59
C GLY A 56 2.78 -3.43 4.66
N VAL A 57 1.68 -2.98 5.28
CA VAL A 57 0.38 -3.64 5.31
C VAL A 57 -0.38 -3.47 3.96
N PHE A 58 0.17 -4.07 2.91
CA PHE A 58 -0.37 -4.17 1.55
C PHE A 58 -0.82 -5.59 1.22
#